data_AF-A0A8J3DIV2-F1
#
_entry.id   AF-A0A8J3DIV2-F1
#
_cell.length_a   1.000
_cell.length_b   1.000
_cell.length_c   1.000
_cell.angle_alpha   90.00
_cell.angle_beta   90.00
_cell.angle_gamma   90.00
#
_symmetry.space_group_name_H-M   'P 1'
#
loop_
_entity.id
_entity.type
_entity.pdbx_description
1 polymer ?
#
loop_
_entity_poly.entity_id
_entity_poly.type
_entity_poly.pdbx_seq_one_letter_code
_entity_poly.pdbx_strand_id
1 'polypeptide(L)'
;MNISSSLKIVSLALLGFAPFGAYAAASGDNTAAHTKAYAEELEGEKVSLDVVFIRLSRHAPEDVPYVFFWAMTIDDDAHSGGGAILVVADKDDKDALIRKYGTNLDRDRGEGGPEHKSLRGTVRIVERKGKSRHVYLDVTDSGVDLSNAPDGLLDDSDTTVDIDLPPGKGPRGGGMGGNLR
;
A
#
# COMPACT_ATOMS: atom_id res chain seq x y z
N MET A 1 36.14 58.25 15.21
CA MET A 1 34.70 58.33 14.87
C MET A 1 34.55 58.24 13.36
N ASN A 2 33.46 57.62 12.91
CA ASN A 2 33.12 57.20 11.53
C ASN A 2 33.69 55.86 11.07
N ILE A 3 32.99 54.78 11.47
CA ILE A 3 32.91 53.54 10.70
C ILE A 3 31.41 53.35 10.45
N SER A 4 30.95 53.64 9.24
CA SER A 4 29.58 53.35 8.83
C SER A 4 29.61 52.23 7.79
N SER A 5 29.22 51.06 8.28
CA SER A 5 28.91 49.84 7.57
C SER A 5 27.71 50.03 6.62
N SER A 6 27.73 49.38 5.45
CA SER A 6 26.66 48.47 4.97
C SER A 6 26.86 48.10 3.50
N LEU A 7 27.68 47.07 3.28
CA LEU A 7 27.73 46.34 2.03
C LEU A 7 26.49 45.43 1.97
N LYS A 8 25.53 45.72 1.09
CA LYS A 8 24.36 44.86 0.86
C LYS A 8 24.76 43.72 -0.09
N ILE A 9 25.07 42.56 0.47
CA ILE A 9 25.13 41.30 -0.29
C ILE A 9 23.77 40.61 -0.10
N VAL A 10 22.91 40.71 -1.12
CA VAL A 10 21.73 39.84 -1.23
C VAL A 10 22.22 38.55 -1.87
N SER A 11 22.58 37.57 -1.06
CA SER A 11 22.77 36.19 -1.51
C SER A 11 21.42 35.62 -1.89
N LEU A 12 21.11 35.63 -3.19
CA LEU A 12 20.04 34.83 -3.76
C LEU A 12 20.60 33.42 -4.01
N ALA A 13 20.66 32.61 -2.95
CA ALA A 13 20.99 31.21 -3.08
C ALA A 13 19.74 30.43 -3.49
N LEU A 14 19.80 29.87 -4.70
CA LEU A 14 18.95 28.80 -5.19
C LEU A 14 18.78 27.70 -4.14
N LEU A 15 17.55 27.21 -4.00
CA LEU A 15 17.23 25.78 -3.95
C LEU A 15 15.73 25.68 -4.20
N GLY A 16 15.39 25.68 -5.48
CA GLY A 16 14.09 25.22 -5.92
C GLY A 16 13.89 23.81 -5.38
N PHE A 17 12.83 23.65 -4.62
CA PHE A 17 12.32 22.39 -4.11
C PHE A 17 12.17 21.44 -5.32
N ALA A 18 13.10 20.50 -5.48
CA ALA A 18 12.82 19.31 -6.27
C ALA A 18 11.94 18.44 -5.37
N PRO A 19 10.64 18.25 -5.67
CA PRO A 19 9.92 17.17 -5.00
C PRO A 19 10.64 15.87 -5.36
N PHE A 20 11.24 15.30 -4.33
CA PHE A 20 11.76 13.95 -4.30
C PHE A 20 10.72 12.98 -4.87
N GLY A 21 11.21 12.03 -5.67
CA GLY A 21 10.54 10.74 -5.79
C GLY A 21 9.70 10.56 -7.06
N ALA A 22 10.34 10.66 -8.22
CA ALA A 22 9.95 9.83 -9.36
C ALA A 22 10.19 8.35 -9.00
N TYR A 23 9.25 7.75 -8.27
CA TYR A 23 9.05 6.31 -8.11
C TYR A 23 7.54 6.02 -8.04
N ALA A 24 6.74 6.69 -8.87
CA ALA A 24 5.51 6.10 -9.35
C ALA A 24 5.91 5.19 -10.51
N ALA A 25 6.40 3.97 -10.20
CA ALA A 25 6.05 2.87 -11.10
C ALA A 25 4.52 2.93 -11.16
N ALA A 26 3.98 3.21 -12.35
CA ALA A 26 2.57 3.44 -12.56
C ALA A 26 1.80 2.25 -12.00
N SER A 27 1.38 2.38 -10.75
CA SER A 27 0.69 1.33 -10.04
C SER A 27 -0.77 1.66 -10.09
N GLY A 28 -1.58 0.67 -10.46
CA GLY A 28 -3.02 0.85 -10.54
C GLY A 28 -3.58 1.54 -9.28
N ASP A 29 -4.56 2.42 -9.45
CA ASP A 29 -5.05 3.30 -8.36
C ASP A 29 -5.55 2.51 -7.13
N ASN A 30 -5.88 1.23 -7.30
CA ASN A 30 -6.38 0.31 -6.29
C ASN A 30 -5.29 -0.52 -5.60
N THR A 31 -4.01 -0.13 -5.66
CA THR A 31 -2.93 -0.86 -4.98
C THR A 31 -2.55 -0.26 -3.63
N ALA A 32 -1.92 -1.08 -2.79
CA ALA A 32 -1.32 -0.61 -1.54
C ALA A 32 -0.18 0.39 -1.79
N ALA A 33 0.62 0.17 -2.85
CA ALA A 33 1.70 1.06 -3.25
C ALA A 33 1.16 2.45 -3.64
N HIS A 34 0.12 2.50 -4.47
CA HIS A 34 -0.54 3.75 -4.85
C HIS A 34 -1.11 4.45 -3.61
N THR A 35 -1.87 3.74 -2.78
CA THR A 35 -2.47 4.30 -1.57
C THR A 35 -1.42 4.88 -0.61
N LYS A 36 -0.27 4.22 -0.45
CA LYS A 36 0.83 4.73 0.38
C LYS A 36 1.51 5.96 -0.25
N ALA A 37 1.67 5.98 -1.58
CA ALA A 37 2.28 7.09 -2.30
C ALA A 37 1.44 8.38 -2.22
N TYR A 38 0.10 8.25 -2.25
CA TYR A 38 -0.84 9.38 -2.21
C TYR A 38 -1.57 9.50 -0.87
N ALA A 39 -0.98 8.99 0.22
CA ALA A 39 -1.66 8.89 1.50
C ALA A 39 -2.18 10.24 2.02
N GLU A 40 -1.42 11.33 1.86
CA GLU A 40 -1.85 12.68 2.27
C GLU A 40 -3.14 13.15 1.60
N GLU A 41 -3.28 12.85 0.32
CA GLU A 41 -4.44 13.26 -0.48
C GLU A 41 -5.65 12.37 -0.18
N LEU A 42 -5.40 11.11 0.19
CA LEU A 42 -6.42 10.11 0.46
C LEU A 42 -6.81 10.03 1.94
N GLU A 43 -6.14 10.76 2.84
CA GLU A 43 -6.41 10.65 4.28
C GLU A 43 -7.87 10.99 4.61
N GLY A 44 -8.58 10.02 5.22
CA GLY A 44 -10.00 10.13 5.53
C GLY A 44 -10.94 9.71 4.39
N GLU A 45 -10.42 9.50 3.18
CA GLU A 45 -11.20 9.06 2.02
C GLU A 45 -11.43 7.54 2.02
N LYS A 46 -12.57 7.15 1.45
CA LYS A 46 -12.89 5.73 1.22
C LYS A 46 -12.28 5.26 -0.10
N VAL A 47 -11.38 4.29 -0.02
CA VAL A 47 -10.72 3.69 -1.20
C VAL A 47 -11.10 2.22 -1.33
N SER A 48 -10.81 1.65 -2.51
CA SER A 48 -10.95 0.24 -2.80
C SER A 48 -9.59 -0.31 -3.20
N LEU A 49 -9.18 -1.42 -2.59
CA LEU A 49 -7.94 -2.11 -2.91
C LEU A 49 -8.21 -3.46 -3.55
N ASP A 50 -7.41 -3.82 -4.55
CA ASP A 50 -7.48 -5.12 -5.20
C ASP A 50 -6.59 -6.12 -4.45
N VAL A 51 -7.21 -6.81 -3.49
CA VAL A 51 -6.54 -7.68 -2.52
C VAL A 51 -6.56 -9.13 -2.98
N VAL A 52 -5.39 -9.75 -3.03
CA VAL A 52 -5.23 -11.17 -3.42
C VAL A 52 -5.42 -12.08 -2.22
N PHE A 53 -4.80 -11.74 -1.10
CA PHE A 53 -4.97 -12.44 0.18
C PHE A 53 -4.60 -11.52 1.35
N ILE A 54 -4.98 -11.93 2.56
CA ILE A 54 -4.63 -11.22 3.80
C ILE A 54 -3.74 -12.09 4.68
N ARG A 55 -2.89 -11.49 5.51
CA ARG A 55 -2.14 -12.20 6.55
C ARG A 55 -2.41 -11.59 7.91
N LEU A 56 -2.73 -12.39 8.90
CA LEU A 56 -2.91 -11.89 10.26
C LEU A 56 -1.57 -11.37 10.79
N SER A 57 -1.56 -10.13 11.32
CA SER A 57 -0.39 -9.56 11.99
C SER A 57 -0.14 -10.28 13.31
N ARG A 58 1.11 -10.67 13.56
CA ARG A 58 1.51 -11.39 14.78
C ARG A 58 1.69 -10.49 16.00
N HIS A 59 1.77 -9.18 15.78
CA HIS A 59 2.06 -8.18 16.79
C HIS A 59 0.80 -7.50 17.34
N ALA A 60 -0.39 -7.98 16.96
CA ALA A 60 -1.67 -7.47 17.42
C ALA A 60 -1.85 -7.72 18.94
N PRO A 61 -2.14 -6.68 19.74
CA PRO A 61 -2.53 -6.88 21.13
C PRO A 61 -3.80 -7.73 21.24
N GLU A 62 -3.85 -8.68 22.18
CA GLU A 62 -5.01 -9.60 22.32
C GLU A 62 -6.23 -8.92 22.97
N ASP A 63 -6.00 -7.83 23.72
CA ASP A 63 -6.95 -7.11 24.56
C ASP A 63 -7.68 -5.97 23.86
N VAL A 64 -7.42 -5.74 22.57
CA VAL A 64 -8.16 -4.75 21.76
C VAL A 64 -9.33 -5.40 21.00
N PRO A 65 -10.42 -4.65 20.74
CA PRO A 65 -11.58 -5.15 19.99
C PRO A 65 -11.34 -5.24 18.47
N TYR A 66 -10.09 -5.08 18.03
CA TYR A 66 -9.70 -5.02 16.63
C TYR A 66 -8.76 -6.16 16.25
N VAL A 67 -8.72 -6.48 14.96
CA VAL A 67 -7.74 -7.38 14.36
C VAL A 67 -6.99 -6.67 13.26
N PHE A 68 -5.74 -7.08 13.07
CA PHE A 68 -4.82 -6.44 12.14
C PHE A 68 -4.41 -7.45 11.08
N PHE A 69 -4.56 -7.06 9.82
CA PHE A 69 -4.14 -7.86 8.69
C PHE A 69 -3.17 -7.09 7.80
N TRP A 70 -2.20 -7.76 7.21
CA TRP A 70 -1.51 -7.26 6.03
C TRP A 70 -2.28 -7.70 4.80
N ALA A 71 -2.90 -6.76 4.09
CA ALA A 71 -3.53 -7.03 2.81
C ALA A 71 -2.50 -6.93 1.70
N MET A 72 -2.34 -8.02 0.95
CA MET A 72 -1.46 -8.09 -0.19
C MET A 72 -2.24 -7.75 -1.45
N THR A 73 -1.81 -6.70 -2.14
CA THR A 73 -2.48 -6.21 -3.35
C THR A 73 -1.74 -6.62 -4.60
N ILE A 74 -2.45 -6.63 -5.73
CA ILE A 74 -1.87 -6.83 -7.06
C ILE A 74 -2.06 -5.58 -7.89
N ASP A 75 -1.10 -5.33 -8.76
CA ASP A 75 -1.16 -4.33 -9.80
C ASP A 75 -1.46 -5.04 -11.13
N ASP A 76 -2.74 -5.07 -11.50
CA ASP A 76 -3.19 -5.76 -12.71
C ASP A 76 -2.64 -5.11 -13.99
N ASP A 77 -2.51 -3.79 -14.01
CA ASP A 77 -2.00 -3.05 -15.17
C ASP A 77 -0.54 -3.41 -15.41
N ALA A 78 0.28 -3.39 -14.35
CA ALA A 78 1.69 -3.72 -14.42
C ALA A 78 1.97 -5.24 -14.37
N HIS A 79 0.95 -6.07 -14.14
CA HIS A 79 1.08 -7.50 -13.85
C HIS A 79 2.16 -7.74 -12.79
N SER A 80 2.10 -7.00 -11.69
CA SER A 80 3.12 -6.99 -10.63
C SER A 80 2.49 -7.00 -9.24
N GLY A 81 3.29 -7.22 -8.19
CA GLY A 81 2.80 -7.06 -6.82
C GLY A 81 2.48 -5.60 -6.52
N GLY A 82 1.25 -5.29 -6.11
CA GLY A 82 0.80 -3.93 -5.76
C GLY A 82 1.25 -3.46 -4.37
N GLY A 83 2.07 -4.26 -3.68
CA GLY A 83 2.53 -4.01 -2.31
C GLY A 83 1.55 -4.50 -1.25
N ALA A 84 1.87 -4.19 0.01
CA ALA A 84 1.09 -4.58 1.17
C ALA A 84 0.69 -3.36 2.02
N ILE A 85 -0.51 -3.39 2.61
CA ILE A 85 -0.97 -2.36 3.54
C ILE A 85 -1.59 -2.98 4.78
N LEU A 86 -1.40 -2.33 5.93
CA LEU A 86 -2.04 -2.73 7.16
C LEU A 86 -3.53 -2.43 7.07
N VAL A 87 -4.35 -3.39 7.46
CA VAL A 87 -5.80 -3.31 7.51
C VAL A 87 -6.24 -3.53 8.94
N VAL A 88 -7.11 -2.66 9.42
CA VAL A 88 -7.73 -2.75 10.75
C VAL A 88 -9.20 -3.08 10.57
N ALA A 89 -9.65 -4.15 11.23
CA ALA A 89 -11.04 -4.58 11.21
C ALA A 89 -11.54 -4.89 12.61
N ASP A 90 -12.86 -4.97 12.77
CA ASP A 90 -13.47 -5.44 14.01
C ASP A 90 -13.15 -6.91 14.23
N LYS A 91 -12.87 -7.30 15.48
CA LYS A 91 -12.45 -8.67 15.82
C LYS A 91 -13.51 -9.72 15.47
N ASP A 92 -14.78 -9.32 15.48
CA ASP A 92 -15.91 -10.17 15.09
C ASP A 92 -15.93 -10.47 13.58
N ASP A 93 -15.33 -9.62 12.75
CA ASP A 93 -15.25 -9.80 11.29
C ASP A 93 -14.05 -10.64 10.84
N LYS A 94 -13.16 -11.01 11.78
CA LYS A 94 -11.90 -11.73 11.49
C LYS A 94 -12.12 -12.98 10.62
N ASP A 95 -13.05 -13.85 11.01
CA ASP A 95 -13.27 -15.11 10.32
C ASP A 95 -13.96 -14.91 8.96
N ALA A 96 -14.81 -13.87 8.85
CA ALA A 96 -15.44 -13.49 7.58
C ALA A 96 -14.41 -12.96 6.58
N LEU A 97 -13.47 -12.12 7.02
CA LEU A 97 -12.37 -11.62 6.21
C LEU A 97 -11.43 -12.75 5.76
N ILE A 98 -11.03 -13.65 6.67
CA ILE A 98 -10.22 -14.83 6.32
C ILE A 98 -10.92 -15.71 5.29
N ARG A 99 -12.22 -15.95 5.45
CA ARG A 99 -13.00 -16.73 4.48
C ARG A 99 -13.10 -16.04 3.12
N LYS A 100 -13.24 -14.71 3.12
CA LYS A 100 -13.40 -13.94 1.90
C LYS A 100 -12.10 -13.84 1.12
N TYR A 101 -11.00 -13.47 1.76
CA TYR A 101 -9.74 -13.16 1.08
C TYR A 101 -8.72 -14.31 1.11
N GLY A 102 -8.89 -15.30 2.00
CA GLY A 102 -7.89 -16.35 2.21
C GLY A 102 -6.64 -15.82 2.91
N THR A 103 -5.79 -16.74 3.39
CA THR A 103 -4.57 -16.40 4.14
C THR A 103 -3.27 -16.59 3.37
N ASN A 104 -3.37 -17.16 2.16
CA ASN A 104 -2.25 -17.48 1.29
C ASN A 104 -2.64 -17.18 -0.16
N LEU A 105 -1.63 -16.95 -0.98
CA LEU A 105 -1.80 -16.87 -2.43
C LEU A 105 -2.29 -18.22 -2.96
N ASP A 106 -3.51 -18.25 -3.47
CA ASP A 106 -4.03 -19.42 -4.16
C ASP A 106 -3.43 -19.48 -5.58
N ARG A 107 -2.42 -20.32 -5.76
CA ARG A 107 -1.64 -20.42 -7.01
C ARG A 107 -2.28 -21.36 -8.04
N ASP A 108 -3.40 -22.00 -7.72
CA ASP A 108 -3.91 -23.16 -8.47
C ASP A 108 -4.77 -22.82 -9.70
N ARG A 109 -4.73 -21.58 -10.21
CA ARG A 109 -5.56 -21.15 -11.36
C ARG A 109 -4.79 -20.58 -12.56
N GLY A 110 -4.14 -21.45 -13.32
CA GLY A 110 -3.91 -21.31 -14.78
C GLY A 110 -3.39 -19.96 -15.33
N GLU A 111 -3.59 -19.71 -16.64
CA GLU A 111 -3.05 -18.56 -17.41
C GLU A 111 -3.64 -17.18 -17.04
N GLY A 112 -4.36 -17.04 -15.91
CA GLY A 112 -5.20 -15.86 -15.58
C GLY A 112 -4.65 -14.89 -14.53
N GLY A 113 -3.47 -15.15 -13.94
CA GLY A 113 -2.98 -14.39 -12.79
C GLY A 113 -3.76 -14.70 -11.49
N PRO A 114 -3.35 -14.14 -10.34
CA PRO A 114 -4.04 -14.35 -9.07
C PRO A 114 -5.44 -13.76 -9.09
N GLU A 115 -6.41 -14.47 -8.53
CA GLU A 115 -7.74 -13.89 -8.25
C GLU A 115 -7.59 -12.82 -7.16
N HIS A 116 -8.09 -11.61 -7.40
CA HIS A 116 -8.17 -10.55 -6.41
C HIS A 116 -9.63 -10.22 -6.07
N LYS A 117 -9.83 -9.59 -4.91
CA LYS A 117 -11.13 -9.14 -4.41
C LYS A 117 -11.01 -7.72 -3.90
N SER A 118 -12.00 -6.88 -4.21
CA SER A 118 -12.09 -5.52 -3.70
C SER A 118 -12.24 -5.53 -2.17
N LEU A 119 -11.34 -4.84 -1.48
CA LEU A 119 -11.42 -4.48 -0.06
C LEU A 119 -11.59 -2.98 0.05
N ARG A 120 -12.69 -2.53 0.68
CA ARG A 120 -12.98 -1.11 0.83
C ARG A 120 -12.77 -0.68 2.27
N GLY A 121 -12.18 0.49 2.45
CA GLY A 121 -11.98 1.09 3.77
C GLY A 121 -11.57 2.54 3.66
N THR A 122 -11.45 3.19 4.81
CA THR A 122 -10.98 4.57 4.92
C THR A 122 -9.47 4.59 5.10
N VAL A 123 -8.77 5.39 4.30
CA VAL A 123 -7.32 5.56 4.46
C VAL A 123 -7.06 6.38 5.72
N ARG A 124 -6.16 5.89 6.55
CA ARG A 124 -5.76 6.54 7.79
C ARG A 124 -4.25 6.61 7.88
N ILE A 125 -3.80 7.63 8.58
CA ILE A 125 -2.40 7.91 8.80
C ILE A 125 -2.18 8.01 10.29
N VAL A 126 -1.11 7.37 10.75
CA VAL A 126 -0.64 7.52 12.12
C VAL A 126 0.80 7.98 12.10
N GLU A 127 1.03 9.13 12.73
CA GLU A 127 2.36 9.64 13.01
C GLU A 127 2.64 9.48 14.50
N ARG A 128 3.75 8.83 14.83
CA ARG A 128 4.20 8.69 16.22
C ARG A 128 5.42 9.57 16.42
N LYS A 129 5.46 10.29 17.55
CA LYS A 129 6.54 11.25 17.85
C LYS A 129 7.92 10.60 17.67
N GLY A 130 8.68 11.08 16.69
CA GLY A 130 10.03 10.61 16.39
C GLY A 130 10.11 9.25 15.67
N LYS A 131 9.00 8.73 15.12
CA LYS A 131 8.94 7.49 14.36
C LYS A 131 8.39 7.73 12.95
N SER A 132 8.50 6.71 12.10
CA SER A 132 7.95 6.70 10.74
C SER A 132 6.44 6.93 10.73
N ARG A 133 5.97 7.59 9.69
CA ARG A 133 4.55 7.71 9.35
C ARG A 133 4.07 6.36 8.80
N HIS A 134 2.97 5.85 9.34
CA HIS A 134 2.35 4.62 8.84
C HIS A 134 0.99 4.90 8.24
N VAL A 135 0.73 4.25 7.11
CA VAL A 135 -0.54 4.33 6.38
C VAL A 135 -1.24 2.99 6.53
N TYR A 136 -2.52 3.02 6.91
CA TYR A 136 -3.34 1.84 7.09
C TYR A 136 -4.74 2.07 6.52
N LEU A 137 -5.43 0.97 6.22
CA LEU A 137 -6.81 0.96 5.77
C LEU A 137 -7.70 0.55 6.94
N ASP A 138 -8.58 1.44 7.34
CA ASP A 138 -9.59 1.20 8.37
C ASP A 138 -10.87 0.69 7.71
N VAL A 139 -11.23 -0.57 7.98
CA VAL A 139 -12.47 -1.18 7.46
C VAL A 139 -13.55 -1.30 8.53
N THR A 140 -13.31 -0.73 9.71
CA THR A 140 -14.30 -0.67 10.79
C THR A 140 -15.37 0.38 10.50
N ASP A 141 -16.53 0.22 11.12
CA ASP A 141 -17.59 1.24 11.05
C ASP A 141 -17.37 2.38 12.06
N SER A 142 -16.63 2.13 13.14
CA SER A 142 -16.44 3.09 14.25
C SER A 142 -15.31 4.09 14.03
N GLY A 143 -14.36 3.78 13.15
CA GLY A 143 -13.11 4.53 13.03
C GLY A 143 -12.13 4.16 14.14
N VAL A 144 -10.93 3.74 13.77
CA VAL A 144 -9.88 3.36 14.73
C VAL A 144 -8.80 4.44 14.82
N ASP A 145 -8.41 4.79 16.04
CA ASP A 145 -7.23 5.61 16.31
C ASP A 145 -6.08 4.74 16.81
N LEU A 146 -5.02 4.62 16.01
CA LEU A 146 -3.81 3.86 16.32
C LEU A 146 -2.66 4.71 16.88
N SER A 147 -2.89 5.98 17.24
CA SER A 147 -1.86 6.86 17.81
C SER A 147 -1.10 6.23 18.98
N ASN A 148 -1.79 5.42 19.80
CA ASN A 148 -1.27 4.73 20.97
C ASN A 148 -1.02 3.22 20.78
N ALA A 149 -1.01 2.71 19.54
CA ALA A 149 -0.76 1.30 19.26
C ALA A 149 0.56 0.78 19.86
N PRO A 150 0.67 -0.49 20.29
CA PRO A 150 1.93 -1.02 20.80
C PRO A 150 3.05 -0.96 19.76
N ASP A 151 4.28 -0.85 20.26
CA ASP A 151 5.48 -0.91 19.42
C ASP A 151 5.57 -2.27 18.71
N GLY A 152 5.87 -2.25 17.40
CA GLY A 152 5.91 -3.45 16.56
C GLY A 152 4.61 -3.76 15.80
N LEU A 153 3.45 -3.21 16.21
CA LEU A 153 2.20 -3.43 15.49
C LEU A 153 2.23 -2.88 14.06
N LEU A 154 2.87 -1.73 13.91
CA LEU A 154 3.00 -1.00 12.64
C LEU A 154 4.33 -1.31 11.93
N ASP A 155 5.11 -2.29 12.43
CA ASP A 155 6.36 -2.65 11.78
C ASP A 155 6.07 -3.28 10.41
N ASP A 156 6.48 -2.58 9.35
CA ASP A 156 6.31 -3.02 7.97
C ASP A 156 7.23 -4.22 7.62
N SER A 157 8.03 -4.76 8.55
CA SER A 157 8.89 -5.92 8.31
C SER A 157 8.12 -7.18 7.83
N ASP A 158 6.84 -7.29 8.15
CA ASP A 158 5.94 -8.36 7.67
C ASP A 158 5.40 -8.14 6.23
N THR A 159 5.74 -7.01 5.59
CA THR A 159 5.20 -6.62 4.26
C THR A 159 6.01 -7.12 3.07
N THR A 160 7.22 -7.63 3.29
CA THR A 160 8.07 -8.13 2.19
C THR A 160 7.60 -9.51 1.75
N VAL A 161 6.60 -9.52 0.88
CA VAL A 161 6.20 -10.72 0.14
C VAL A 161 6.32 -10.40 -1.33
N ASP A 162 7.35 -10.95 -1.96
CA ASP A 162 7.46 -10.94 -3.40
C ASP A 162 6.32 -11.81 -3.95
N ILE A 163 5.29 -11.16 -4.50
CA ILE A 163 4.27 -11.82 -5.29
C ILE A 163 4.94 -12.16 -6.62
N ASP A 164 5.60 -13.31 -6.65
CA ASP A 164 6.22 -13.86 -7.85
C ASP A 164 5.09 -14.29 -8.81
N LEU A 165 4.73 -13.38 -9.71
CA LEU A 165 3.74 -13.62 -10.74
C LEU A 165 4.39 -14.42 -11.86
N PRO A 166 3.71 -15.45 -12.40
CA PRO A 166 4.22 -16.15 -13.57
C PRO A 166 4.45 -15.12 -14.68
N PRO A 167 5.56 -15.22 -15.45
CA PRO A 167 5.85 -14.26 -16.50
C PRO A 167 4.66 -14.20 -17.46
N GLY A 168 4.03 -13.03 -17.55
CA GLY A 168 3.02 -12.79 -18.56
C GLY A 168 3.63 -13.11 -19.91
N LYS A 169 3.00 -13.98 -20.70
CA LYS A 169 3.37 -14.11 -22.11
C LYS A 169 3.26 -12.69 -22.68
N GLY A 170 4.41 -12.12 -23.08
CA GLY A 170 4.45 -10.85 -23.79
C GLY A 170 3.45 -10.86 -24.95
N PRO A 171 3.06 -9.67 -25.45
CA PRO A 171 1.98 -9.51 -26.41
C PRO A 171 2.11 -10.59 -27.47
N ARG A 172 1.09 -11.47 -27.56
CA ARG A 172 1.07 -12.60 -28.49
C ARG A 172 1.44 -12.05 -29.86
N GLY A 173 2.69 -12.29 -30.26
CA GLY A 173 3.20 -11.88 -31.55
C GLY A 173 2.21 -12.42 -32.56
N GLY A 174 1.61 -11.51 -33.33
CA GLY A 174 0.61 -11.84 -34.33
C GLY A 174 1.19 -12.95 -35.20
N GLY A 175 0.65 -14.16 -35.04
CA GLY A 175 0.93 -15.26 -35.92
C GLY A 175 0.38 -14.85 -37.28
N MET A 176 1.25 -14.29 -38.13
CA MET A 176 1.02 -14.27 -39.57
C MET A 176 1.04 -15.72 -40.04
N GLY A 177 -0.13 -16.36 -39.91
CA GLY A 177 -0.51 -17.48 -40.74
C GLY A 177 -0.59 -16.99 -42.19
N GLY A 178 0.53 -17.07 -42.90
CA GLY A 178 0.59 -16.97 -44.35
C GLY A 178 0.70 -18.37 -44.92
N ASN A 179 -0.39 -18.81 -45.56
CA ASN A 179 -0.62 -20.14 -46.08
C ASN A 179 0.50 -20.69 -46.98
N LEU A 180 0.68 -22.01 -46.86
CA LEU A 180 1.14 -22.90 -47.90
C LEU A 180 0.50 -22.58 -49.26
N ARG A 181 1.33 -22.33 -50.27
CA ARG A 181 1.27 -22.95 -51.60
C ARG A 181 2.55 -22.70 -52.37
#